data_AF-A0A6J5EZM1-F1
#
_entry.id   AF-A0A6J5EZM1-F1
#
_cell.length_a   1.000
_cell.length_b   1.000
_cell.length_c   1.000
_cell.angle_alpha   90.00
_cell.angle_beta   90.00
_cell.angle_gamma   90.00
#
_symmetry.space_group_name_H-M   'P 1'
#
loop_
_entity.id
_entity.type
_entity.pdbx_description
1 polymer ?
#
loop_
_entity_poly.entity_id
_entity_poly.type
_entity_poly.pdbx_seq_one_letter_code
_entity_poly.pdbx_strand_id
1 'polypeptide(L)'
;MKNTKPFDAAKYLTDDETIRHYLAEAFESSVPAIARTALHDVARAKGVQDVARDAGMTRKAFEQALADEHVGYLTIRRIVEALGFSLTTVPAESPVFRRIMAARYKRSTRRLHVEFLLGVEYMIPVGHIEKLTALEPTASDLKHVEVSKRGRCIRFPKLGVKIRVPDIKRAAMGAFS
;
A
#
# COMPACT_ATOMS: atom_id res chain seq x y z
N MET A 1 -6.30 19.73 29.19
CA MET A 1 -5.94 18.58 28.33
C MET A 1 -6.96 18.52 27.19
N LYS A 2 -6.53 18.55 25.92
CA LYS A 2 -7.45 18.48 24.77
C LYS A 2 -8.00 17.06 24.65
N ASN A 3 -9.32 16.91 24.80
CA ASN A 3 -10.02 15.63 24.76
C ASN A 3 -10.17 15.17 23.31
N THR A 4 -9.19 14.41 22.81
CA THR A 4 -9.25 13.82 21.46
C THR A 4 -9.80 12.41 21.54
N LYS A 5 -10.76 12.07 20.67
CA LYS A 5 -11.28 10.70 20.59
C LYS A 5 -10.17 9.78 20.06
N PRO A 6 -10.02 8.54 20.59
CA PRO A 6 -9.10 7.57 20.02
C PRO A 6 -9.41 7.33 18.54
N PHE A 7 -8.36 7.18 17.74
CA PHE A 7 -8.47 6.81 16.34
C PHE A 7 -9.07 5.40 16.21
N ASP A 8 -10.02 5.21 15.29
CA ASP A 8 -10.69 3.94 15.02
C ASP A 8 -10.61 3.64 13.53
N ALA A 9 -9.67 2.77 13.14
CA ALA A 9 -9.35 2.47 11.74
C ALA A 9 -10.57 1.93 10.98
N ALA A 10 -11.38 1.10 11.63
CA ALA A 10 -12.56 0.45 11.04
C ALA A 10 -13.54 1.44 10.38
N LYS A 11 -13.61 2.69 10.84
CA LYS A 11 -14.50 3.72 10.29
C LYS A 11 -14.08 4.23 8.90
N TYR A 12 -12.83 4.00 8.52
CA TYR A 12 -12.25 4.48 7.26
C TYR A 12 -12.01 3.34 6.25
N LEU A 13 -12.26 2.09 6.65
CA LEU A 13 -12.09 0.90 5.82
C LEU A 13 -13.36 0.62 5.01
N THR A 14 -13.74 1.58 4.15
CA THR A 14 -15.03 1.61 3.46
C THR A 14 -15.06 0.92 2.09
N ASP A 15 -13.90 0.66 1.51
CA ASP A 15 -13.75 0.08 0.19
C ASP A 15 -12.58 -0.90 0.14
N ASP A 16 -12.62 -1.82 -0.83
CA ASP A 16 -11.65 -2.90 -0.93
C ASP A 16 -10.24 -2.40 -1.27
N GLU A 17 -10.08 -1.25 -1.93
CA GLU A 17 -8.77 -0.67 -2.24
C GLU A 17 -8.10 -0.19 -0.94
N THR A 18 -8.82 0.60 -0.14
CA THR A 18 -8.35 1.08 1.17
C THR A 18 -8.04 -0.08 2.11
N ILE A 19 -8.90 -1.10 2.15
CA ILE A 19 -8.66 -2.32 2.94
C ILE A 19 -7.41 -3.06 2.46
N ARG A 20 -7.24 -3.23 1.15
CA ARG A 20 -6.06 -3.89 0.57
C ARG A 20 -4.78 -3.17 0.98
N HIS A 21 -4.77 -1.85 0.91
CA HIS A 21 -3.62 -1.03 1.33
C HIS A 21 -3.30 -1.21 2.81
N TYR A 22 -4.33 -1.11 3.65
CA TYR A 22 -4.20 -1.24 5.09
C TYR A 22 -3.67 -2.62 5.50
N LEU A 23 -4.20 -3.69 4.92
CA LEU A 23 -3.71 -5.05 5.16
C LEU A 23 -2.28 -5.24 4.64
N ALA A 24 -1.96 -4.73 3.45
CA ALA A 24 -0.61 -4.86 2.87
C ALA A 24 0.45 -4.22 3.77
N GLU A 25 0.20 -3.01 4.28
CA GLU A 25 1.10 -2.32 5.21
C GLU A 25 1.22 -3.10 6.53
N ALA A 26 0.11 -3.61 7.06
CA ALA A 26 0.11 -4.39 8.28
C ALA A 26 0.90 -5.72 8.16
N PHE A 27 0.81 -6.40 7.02
CA PHE A 27 1.58 -7.62 6.73
C PHE A 27 3.05 -7.36 6.39
N GLU A 28 3.42 -6.14 5.99
CA GLU A 28 4.83 -5.73 5.82
C GLU A 28 5.53 -5.42 7.15
N SER A 29 4.77 -5.14 8.22
CA SER A 29 5.30 -4.81 9.53
C SER A 29 6.13 -5.96 10.14
N SER A 30 7.24 -5.60 10.79
CA SER A 30 8.04 -6.53 11.59
C SER A 30 7.40 -6.89 12.94
N VAL A 31 6.28 -6.24 13.30
CA VAL A 31 5.55 -6.48 14.56
C VAL A 31 4.30 -7.32 14.26
N PRO A 32 4.27 -8.63 14.60
CA PRO A 32 3.18 -9.53 14.20
C PRO A 32 1.79 -9.11 14.70
N ALA A 33 1.72 -8.44 15.85
CA ALA A 33 0.47 -7.93 16.41
C ALA A 33 -0.24 -6.93 15.47
N ILE A 34 0.51 -6.20 14.63
CA ILE A 34 -0.08 -5.22 13.70
C ILE A 34 -0.95 -5.92 12.64
N ALA A 35 -0.50 -7.05 12.10
CA ALA A 35 -1.28 -7.84 11.14
C ALA A 35 -2.58 -8.37 11.78
N ARG A 36 -2.51 -8.88 13.02
CA ARG A 36 -3.70 -9.38 13.75
C ARG A 36 -4.71 -8.27 14.04
N THR A 37 -4.24 -7.11 14.50
CA THR A 37 -5.09 -5.93 14.71
C THR A 37 -5.74 -5.46 13.41
N ALA A 38 -4.99 -5.42 12.31
CA ALA A 38 -5.54 -5.00 11.03
C ALA A 38 -6.62 -5.96 10.52
N LEU A 39 -6.41 -7.27 10.64
CA LEU A 39 -7.45 -8.27 10.32
C LEU A 39 -8.71 -8.06 11.16
N HIS A 40 -8.56 -7.74 12.44
CA HIS A 40 -9.67 -7.46 13.33
C HIS A 40 -10.40 -6.16 12.95
N ASP A 41 -9.68 -5.09 12.61
CA ASP A 41 -10.26 -3.81 12.21
C ASP A 41 -11.03 -3.91 10.88
N VAL A 42 -10.51 -4.66 9.91
CA VAL A 42 -11.23 -4.95 8.66
C VAL A 42 -12.48 -5.79 8.95
N ALA A 43 -12.39 -6.79 9.83
CA ALA A 43 -13.55 -7.57 10.23
C ALA A 43 -14.61 -6.71 10.93
N ARG A 44 -14.20 -5.74 11.75
CA ARG A 44 -15.12 -4.74 12.35
C ARG A 44 -15.79 -3.87 11.29
N ALA A 45 -15.07 -3.47 10.24
CA ALA A 45 -15.63 -2.70 9.14
C ALA A 45 -16.63 -3.49 8.29
N LYS A 46 -16.37 -4.79 8.05
CA LYS A 46 -17.23 -5.68 7.25
C LYS A 46 -18.34 -6.38 8.06
N GLY A 47 -18.27 -6.36 9.39
CA GLY A 47 -19.17 -7.08 10.29
C GLY A 47 -18.55 -8.39 10.80
N VAL A 48 -18.08 -8.39 12.06
CA VAL A 48 -17.34 -9.52 12.65
C VAL A 48 -18.10 -10.85 12.59
N GLN A 49 -19.43 -10.80 12.79
CA GLN A 49 -20.26 -12.00 12.76
C GLN A 49 -20.34 -12.62 11.36
N ASP A 50 -20.44 -11.80 10.32
CA ASP A 50 -20.48 -12.26 8.94
C ASP A 50 -19.14 -12.86 8.54
N VAL A 51 -18.05 -12.16 8.84
CA VAL A 51 -16.69 -12.64 8.57
C VAL A 51 -16.39 -13.94 9.31
N ALA A 52 -16.77 -14.06 10.59
CA ALA A 52 -16.56 -15.28 11.36
C ALA A 52 -17.33 -16.46 10.75
N ARG A 53 -18.59 -16.25 10.36
CA ARG A 53 -19.42 -17.26 9.68
C ARG A 53 -18.76 -17.70 8.38
N ASP A 54 -18.34 -16.76 7.54
CA ASP A 54 -17.75 -17.05 6.23
C ASP A 54 -16.37 -17.72 6.37
N ALA A 55 -15.65 -17.43 7.46
CA ALA A 55 -14.44 -18.17 7.85
C ALA A 55 -14.72 -19.56 8.41
N GLY A 56 -15.99 -19.96 8.63
CA GLY A 56 -16.39 -21.23 9.24
C GLY A 56 -16.06 -21.31 10.74
N MET A 57 -16.21 -20.20 11.45
CA MET A 57 -15.87 -20.04 12.87
C MET A 57 -17.05 -19.42 13.65
N THR A 58 -17.12 -19.67 14.96
CA THR A 58 -17.95 -18.84 15.82
C THR A 58 -17.29 -17.48 16.04
N ARG A 59 -18.07 -16.44 16.36
CA ARG A 59 -17.52 -15.11 16.71
C ARG A 59 -16.46 -15.20 17.81
N LYS A 60 -16.71 -15.99 18.86
CA LYS A 60 -15.76 -16.21 19.95
C LYS A 60 -14.46 -16.87 19.47
N ALA A 61 -14.56 -17.91 18.64
CA ALA A 61 -13.38 -18.58 18.09
C ALA A 61 -12.58 -17.64 17.16
N PHE A 62 -13.26 -16.79 16.39
CA PHE A 62 -12.63 -15.77 15.55
C PHE A 62 -11.85 -14.76 16.39
N GLU A 63 -12.48 -14.18 17.43
CA GLU A 63 -11.83 -13.22 18.33
C GLU A 63 -10.65 -13.86 19.07
N GLN A 64 -10.78 -15.10 19.53
CA GLN A 64 -9.69 -15.86 20.16
C GLN A 64 -8.53 -16.11 19.20
N ALA A 65 -8.81 -16.46 17.94
CA ALA A 65 -7.76 -16.69 16.95
C ALA A 65 -6.94 -15.44 16.65
N LEU A 66 -7.55 -14.24 16.62
CA LEU A 66 -6.82 -12.99 16.41
C LEU A 66 -6.10 -12.48 17.67
N ALA A 67 -6.52 -12.94 18.85
CA ALA A 67 -5.82 -12.67 20.10
C ALA A 67 -4.60 -13.59 20.33
N ASP A 68 -4.58 -14.78 19.70
CA ASP A 68 -3.50 -15.75 19.85
C ASP A 68 -2.25 -15.34 19.06
N GLU A 69 -1.10 -15.30 19.75
CA GLU A 69 0.16 -14.96 19.11
C GLU A 69 0.68 -16.02 18.15
N HIS A 70 0.27 -17.26 18.38
CA HIS A 70 0.72 -18.46 17.68
C HIS A 70 -0.31 -18.98 16.68
N VAL A 71 -1.31 -18.17 16.32
CA VAL A 71 -2.35 -18.53 15.37
C VAL A 71 -1.75 -19.11 14.08
N GLY A 72 -2.16 -20.33 13.76
CA GLY A 72 -1.63 -21.08 12.64
C GLY A 72 -1.98 -20.45 11.28
N TYR A 73 -1.11 -20.65 10.29
CA TYR A 73 -1.27 -20.14 8.93
C TYR A 73 -2.64 -20.48 8.31
N LEU A 74 -3.14 -21.71 8.50
CA LEU A 74 -4.44 -22.13 7.94
C LEU A 74 -5.60 -21.28 8.47
N THR A 75 -5.56 -20.89 9.75
CA THR A 75 -6.58 -20.03 10.35
C THR A 75 -6.49 -18.61 9.80
N ILE A 76 -5.28 -18.04 9.72
CA ILE A 76 -5.07 -16.73 9.10
C ILE A 76 -5.55 -16.72 7.65
N ARG A 77 -5.22 -17.75 6.86
CA ARG A 77 -5.65 -17.87 5.47
C ARG A 77 -7.18 -17.87 5.34
N ARG A 78 -7.89 -18.68 6.15
CA ARG A 78 -9.36 -18.70 6.16
C ARG A 78 -9.97 -17.33 6.50
N ILE A 79 -9.39 -16.63 7.48
CA ILE A 79 -9.83 -15.29 7.85
C ILE A 79 -9.63 -14.31 6.68
N VAL A 80 -8.46 -14.33 6.04
CA VAL A 80 -8.16 -13.46 4.89
C VAL A 80 -9.10 -13.73 3.72
N GLU A 81 -9.38 -15.00 3.43
CA GLU A 81 -10.35 -15.43 2.40
C GLU A 81 -11.78 -14.96 2.74
N ALA A 82 -12.21 -15.09 3.99
CA ALA A 82 -13.51 -14.59 4.45
C ALA A 82 -13.64 -13.06 4.40
N LEU A 83 -12.51 -12.33 4.47
CA LEU A 83 -12.48 -10.89 4.25
C LEU A 83 -12.52 -10.49 2.77
N GLY A 84 -12.49 -11.46 1.83
CA GLY A 84 -12.50 -11.23 0.39
C GLY A 84 -11.12 -11.08 -0.24
N PHE A 85 -10.04 -11.49 0.44
CA PHE A 85 -8.67 -11.35 -0.03
C PHE A 85 -7.94 -12.70 -0.11
N SER A 86 -6.77 -12.73 -0.75
CA SER A 86 -5.90 -13.90 -0.83
C SER A 86 -4.46 -13.54 -0.49
N LEU A 87 -3.75 -14.42 0.23
CA LEU A 87 -2.31 -14.28 0.45
C LEU A 87 -1.53 -14.83 -0.75
N THR A 88 -0.58 -14.05 -1.26
CA THR A 88 0.32 -14.45 -2.37
C THR A 88 1.77 -14.16 -2.03
N THR A 89 2.70 -14.90 -2.64
CA THR A 89 4.12 -14.64 -2.48
C THR A 89 4.57 -13.50 -3.39
N VAL A 90 5.47 -12.68 -2.85
CA VAL A 90 6.24 -11.67 -3.59
C VAL A 90 7.71 -11.76 -3.17
N PRO A 91 8.68 -11.43 -4.04
CA PRO A 91 10.07 -11.17 -3.67
C PRO A 91 10.12 -10.14 -2.53
N ALA A 92 11.03 -10.36 -1.58
CA ALA A 92 11.10 -9.64 -0.30
C ALA A 92 11.41 -8.12 -0.42
N GLU A 93 11.71 -7.60 -1.61
CA GLU A 93 11.85 -6.16 -1.85
C GLU A 93 10.44 -5.50 -1.95
N SER A 94 9.95 -4.96 -0.82
CA SER A 94 8.75 -4.09 -0.62
C SER A 94 7.60 -4.25 -1.65
N PRO A 95 6.51 -4.98 -1.32
CA PRO A 95 5.37 -5.26 -2.20
C PRO A 95 4.83 -4.04 -2.95
N VAL A 96 4.71 -2.89 -2.26
CA VAL A 96 4.13 -1.67 -2.82
C VAL A 96 5.04 -1.00 -3.86
N PHE A 97 6.35 -1.06 -3.67
CA PHE A 97 7.35 -0.49 -4.57
C PHE A 97 8.13 -1.60 -5.28
N ARG A 98 7.44 -2.60 -5.83
CA ARG A 98 8.12 -3.74 -6.47
C ARG A 98 8.36 -3.53 -7.96
N ARG A 99 7.33 -3.08 -8.66
CA ARG A 99 7.35 -2.92 -10.11
C ARG A 99 6.43 -1.79 -10.50
N ILE A 100 6.96 -0.83 -11.22
CA ILE A 100 6.15 0.21 -11.85
C ILE A 100 5.43 -0.42 -13.04
N MET A 101 4.11 -0.27 -13.07
CA MET A 101 3.23 -0.69 -14.16
C MET A 101 3.04 0.45 -15.15
N ALA A 102 2.79 1.66 -14.64
CA ALA A 102 2.62 2.87 -15.42
C ALA A 102 3.19 4.08 -14.69
N ALA A 103 3.56 5.11 -15.44
CA ALA A 103 3.91 6.41 -14.87
C ALA A 103 3.49 7.53 -15.81
N ARG A 104 2.94 8.61 -15.26
CA ARG A 104 2.55 9.80 -16.02
C ARG A 104 2.78 11.06 -15.22
N TYR A 105 3.22 12.13 -15.88
CA TYR A 105 3.32 13.44 -15.27
C TYR A 105 2.01 14.23 -15.47
N LYS A 106 1.48 14.81 -14.38
CA LYS A 106 0.31 15.70 -14.42
C LYS A 106 0.75 17.14 -14.19
N ARG A 107 0.73 17.94 -15.26
CA ARG A 107 1.15 19.35 -15.23
C ARG A 107 0.34 20.19 -14.24
N SER A 108 -0.98 20.00 -14.18
CA SER A 108 -1.87 20.81 -13.34
C SER A 108 -1.54 20.72 -11.85
N THR A 109 -1.02 19.58 -11.39
CA THR A 109 -0.65 19.35 -9.99
C THR A 109 0.86 19.30 -9.76
N ARG A 110 1.67 19.39 -10.84
CA ARG A 110 3.12 19.15 -10.84
C ARG A 110 3.51 17.84 -10.12
N ARG A 111 2.71 16.78 -10.31
CA ARG A 111 2.96 15.46 -9.70
C ARG A 111 3.29 14.39 -10.74
N LEU A 112 4.17 13.49 -10.37
CA LEU A 112 4.39 12.23 -11.04
C LEU A 112 3.45 11.18 -10.44
N HIS A 113 2.50 10.73 -11.24
CA HIS A 113 1.63 9.61 -10.92
C HIS A 113 2.37 8.33 -11.27
N VAL A 114 2.57 7.44 -10.30
CA VAL A 114 3.27 6.18 -10.47
C VAL A 114 2.36 5.06 -10.00
N GLU A 115 1.93 4.23 -10.94
CA GLU A 115 1.19 3.02 -10.66
C GLU A 115 2.18 1.87 -10.47
N PHE A 116 2.09 1.21 -9.33
CA PHE A 116 2.86 0.03 -9.01
C PHE A 116 2.02 -1.25 -9.18
N LEU A 117 2.70 -2.39 -9.12
CA LEU A 117 2.07 -3.69 -9.02
C LEU A 117 1.01 -3.67 -7.90
N LEU A 118 -0.09 -4.38 -8.13
CA LEU A 118 -1.29 -4.41 -7.25
C LEU A 118 -2.16 -3.14 -7.32
N GLY A 119 -2.00 -2.30 -8.36
CA GLY A 119 -2.87 -1.16 -8.64
C GLY A 119 -2.63 0.06 -7.74
N VAL A 120 -1.53 0.07 -6.99
CA VAL A 120 -1.21 1.18 -6.08
C VAL A 120 -0.74 2.40 -6.87
N GLU A 121 -1.45 3.52 -6.80
CA GLU A 121 -1.02 4.78 -7.42
C GLU A 121 -0.45 5.76 -6.39
N TYR A 122 0.80 6.18 -6.57
CA TYR A 122 1.40 7.28 -5.82
C TYR A 122 1.43 8.57 -6.63
N MET A 123 1.01 9.66 -6.00
CA MET A 123 1.08 11.01 -6.56
C MET A 123 2.25 11.77 -5.94
N ILE A 124 3.41 11.70 -6.57
CA ILE A 124 4.67 12.19 -6.01
C ILE A 124 4.92 13.63 -6.50
N PRO A 125 5.06 14.65 -5.63
CA PRO A 125 5.50 15.96 -6.05
C PRO A 125 6.86 15.88 -6.74
N VAL A 126 7.00 16.47 -7.93
CA VAL A 126 8.26 16.40 -8.69
C VAL A 126 9.44 16.96 -7.90
N GLY A 127 9.21 17.98 -7.06
CA GLY A 127 10.24 18.57 -6.19
C GLY A 127 10.78 17.65 -5.10
N HIS A 128 10.11 16.53 -4.80
CA HIS A 128 10.59 15.53 -3.83
C HIS A 128 11.51 14.50 -4.48
N ILE A 129 11.64 14.54 -5.81
CA ILE A 129 12.48 13.62 -6.57
C ILE A 129 13.82 14.31 -6.81
N GLU A 130 14.79 14.07 -5.93
CA GLU A 130 16.12 14.70 -5.91
C GLU A 130 16.77 14.83 -7.30
N LYS A 131 16.77 13.75 -8.09
CA LYS A 131 17.32 13.73 -9.45
C LYS A 131 16.62 14.67 -10.44
N LEU A 132 15.34 14.96 -10.23
CA LEU A 132 14.62 15.94 -11.03
C LEU A 132 14.84 17.34 -10.48
N THR A 133 14.82 17.51 -9.16
CA THR A 133 15.05 18.83 -8.53
C THR A 133 16.40 19.41 -8.95
N ALA A 134 17.46 18.59 -9.00
CA ALA A 134 18.79 19.02 -9.45
C ALA A 134 18.88 19.49 -10.92
N LEU A 135 17.86 19.21 -11.74
CA LEU A 135 17.82 19.56 -13.16
C LEU A 135 16.86 20.71 -13.47
N GLU A 136 16.08 21.18 -12.48
CA GLU A 136 15.06 22.22 -12.62
C GLU A 136 14.17 22.06 -13.89
N PRO A 137 13.56 20.89 -14.13
CA PRO A 137 12.95 20.56 -15.40
C PRO A 137 11.67 21.37 -15.68
N THR A 138 11.47 21.70 -16.94
CA THR A 138 10.21 22.31 -17.39
C THR A 138 9.10 21.26 -17.51
N ALA A 139 7.85 21.71 -17.60
CA ALA A 139 6.72 20.79 -17.84
C ALA A 139 6.84 20.02 -19.18
N SER A 140 7.56 20.58 -20.18
CA SER A 140 7.78 19.93 -21.47
C SER A 140 8.73 18.75 -21.37
N ASP A 141 9.71 18.85 -20.47
CA ASP A 141 10.73 17.83 -20.22
C ASP A 141 10.13 16.62 -19.51
N LEU A 142 9.14 16.86 -18.66
CA LEU A 142 8.45 15.85 -17.85
C LEU A 142 7.29 15.15 -18.57
N LYS A 143 6.86 15.68 -19.73
CA LYS A 143 5.64 15.19 -20.42
C LYS A 143 5.78 13.75 -20.94
N HIS A 144 6.99 13.37 -21.36
CA HIS A 144 7.27 12.03 -21.88
C HIS A 144 7.94 11.20 -20.80
N VAL A 145 7.22 10.18 -20.35
CA VAL A 145 7.63 9.30 -19.26
C VAL A 145 7.57 7.86 -19.77
N GLU A 146 8.65 7.13 -19.57
CA GLU A 146 8.74 5.73 -19.96
C GLU A 146 8.99 4.85 -18.75
N VAL A 147 8.25 3.76 -18.64
CA VAL A 147 8.53 2.71 -17.67
C VAL A 147 9.41 1.65 -18.33
N SER A 148 10.52 1.29 -17.69
CA SER A 148 11.38 0.21 -18.18
C SER A 148 10.61 -1.12 -18.33
N LYS A 149 11.03 -1.99 -19.26
CA LYS A 149 10.37 -3.31 -19.52
C LYS A 149 10.16 -4.15 -18.25
N ARG A 150 11.12 -4.12 -17.31
CA ARG A 150 11.04 -4.85 -16.02
C ARG A 150 10.37 -4.03 -14.90
N GLY A 151 9.91 -2.80 -15.17
CA GLY A 151 9.30 -1.88 -14.22
C GLY A 151 10.20 -1.47 -13.05
N ARG A 152 11.53 -1.43 -13.26
CA ARG A 152 12.52 -1.12 -12.21
C ARG A 152 12.97 0.34 -12.19
N CYS A 153 12.58 1.12 -13.20
CA CYS A 153 12.81 2.55 -13.26
C CYS A 153 11.83 3.24 -14.21
N ILE A 154 11.69 4.54 -13.97
CA ILE A 154 11.07 5.53 -14.85
C ILE A 154 12.19 6.25 -15.60
N ARG A 155 12.05 6.47 -16.90
CA ARG A 155 12.94 7.29 -17.73
C ARG A 155 12.21 8.54 -18.21
N PHE A 156 12.94 9.64 -18.21
CA PHE A 156 12.54 10.91 -18.83
C PHE A 156 13.48 11.15 -20.02
N PRO A 157 13.12 10.73 -21.25
CA PRO A 157 14.04 10.72 -22.38
C PRO A 157 14.64 12.10 -22.69
N LYS A 158 13.84 13.16 -22.60
CA LYS A 158 14.30 14.55 -22.85
C LYS A 158 15.36 15.04 -21.87
N LEU A 159 15.35 14.53 -20.64
CA LEU A 159 16.31 14.87 -19.60
C LEU A 159 17.49 13.90 -19.55
N GLY A 160 17.45 12.80 -20.30
CA GLY A 160 18.46 11.73 -20.20
C GLY A 160 18.50 11.05 -18.83
N VAL A 161 17.51 11.26 -17.95
CA VAL A 161 17.53 10.79 -16.56
C VAL A 161 16.67 9.53 -16.37
N LYS A 162 17.15 8.64 -15.49
CA LYS A 162 16.43 7.46 -15.01
C LYS A 162 16.30 7.48 -13.49
N ILE A 163 15.10 7.20 -13.01
CA ILE A 163 14.75 7.23 -11.59
C ILE A 163 14.41 5.81 -11.19
N ARG A 164 15.19 5.23 -10.27
CA ARG A 164 15.01 3.84 -9.86
C ARG A 164 13.92 3.76 -8.81
N VAL A 165 13.32 2.57 -8.70
CA VAL A 165 12.27 2.32 -7.71
C VAL A 165 12.64 2.73 -6.27
N PRO A 166 13.86 2.50 -5.74
CA PRO A 166 14.23 3.01 -4.43
C PRO A 166 14.17 4.54 -4.30
N ASP A 167 14.55 5.27 -5.35
CA ASP A 167 14.49 6.74 -5.37
C ASP A 167 13.03 7.22 -5.40
N ILE A 168 12.17 6.51 -6.15
CA ILE A 168 10.73 6.78 -6.22
C ILE A 168 10.06 6.50 -4.88
N LYS A 169 10.41 5.37 -4.23
CA LYS A 169 9.96 5.02 -2.88
C LYS A 169 10.33 6.11 -1.88
N ARG A 170 11.58 6.56 -1.89
CA ARG A 170 12.05 7.63 -1.01
C ARG A 170 11.24 8.91 -1.21
N ALA A 171 11.04 9.33 -2.47
CA ALA A 171 10.27 10.53 -2.79
C ALA A 171 8.79 10.42 -2.41
N ALA A 172 8.19 9.23 -2.55
CA ALA A 172 6.81 8.96 -2.16
C ALA A 172 6.62 8.97 -0.64
N MET A 173 7.55 8.36 0.12
CA MET A 173 7.48 8.28 1.58
C MET A 173 7.80 9.61 2.26
N GLY A 174 8.78 10.36 1.73
CA GLY A 174 9.15 11.69 2.25
C GLY A 174 8.15 12.80 1.90
N ALA A 175 7.09 12.51 1.14
CA ALA A 175 6.04 13.48 0.82
C ALA A 175 5.00 13.67 1.94
N PHE A 176 5.06 12.86 3.00
CA PHE A 176 4.12 12.85 4.13
C PHE A 176 4.71 13.40 5.44
N SER A 177 5.95 13.90 5.42
CA SER A 177 6.67 14.46 6.56
C SER A 177 6.76 15.98 6.50
#